data_AF-A0A953TTY9-F1
#
_entry.id   AF-A0A953TTY9-F1
#
_cell.length_a   1.000
_cell.length_b   1.000
_cell.length_c   1.000
_cell.angle_alpha   90.00
_cell.angle_beta   90.00
_cell.angle_gamma   90.00
#
_symmetry.space_group_name_H-M   'P 1'
#
loop_
_entity.id
_entity.type
_entity.pdbx_description
1 polymer ?
#
loop_
_entity_poly.entity_id
_entity_poly.type
_entity_poly.pdbx_seq_one_letter_code
_entity_poly.pdbx_strand_id
1 'polypeptide(L)'
;MLLVFLFGFFVLGLLAYRTYRDEPPIPSKVVDLSGNVLFTHDAIIAGQEVFLRNGLMEYGSIFGHGAYLGPDYTADYLHRAALLVMDAYGGESSDRARAQTIADFKTNRYDASSDKLTFSAAQTHAFQQLVGYYQEFFSRSFLLESGDPIGRHSVRGFGELLPISIPFAILGAVVILVRRDRASKLALWWLACYPVAPSLMTE
;
A
#
# COMPACT_ATOMS: atom_id res chain seq x y z
N MET A 1 41.46 -7.59 9.11
CA MET A 1 40.43 -8.03 8.15
C MET A 1 39.56 -9.15 8.71
N LEU A 2 40.12 -10.32 9.09
CA LEU A 2 39.33 -11.42 9.70
C LEU A 2 38.52 -10.99 10.94
N LEU A 3 39.14 -10.25 11.86
CA LEU A 3 38.45 -9.78 13.08
C LEU A 3 37.28 -8.84 12.77
N VAL A 4 37.45 -7.91 11.81
CA VAL A 4 36.39 -6.99 11.37
C VAL A 4 35.24 -7.76 10.72
N PHE A 5 35.56 -8.77 9.91
CA PHE A 5 34.56 -9.64 9.29
C PHE A 5 33.78 -10.43 10.35
N LEU A 6 34.46 -11.14 11.25
CA LEU A 6 33.81 -11.93 12.29
C LEU A 6 32.95 -11.07 13.20
N PHE A 7 33.45 -9.91 13.62
CA PHE A 7 32.69 -8.98 14.44
C PHE A 7 31.49 -8.40 13.69
N GLY A 8 31.65 -8.01 12.42
CA GLY A 8 30.57 -7.48 11.59
C GLY A 8 29.45 -8.49 11.37
N PHE A 9 29.77 -9.74 11.01
CA PHE A 9 28.79 -10.80 10.85
C PHE A 9 28.13 -11.22 12.17
N PHE A 10 28.88 -11.19 13.28
CA PHE A 10 28.31 -11.43 14.61
C PHE A 10 27.26 -10.37 14.96
N VAL A 11 27.57 -9.09 14.77
CA VAL A 11 26.63 -7.99 15.02
C VAL A 11 25.40 -8.14 14.11
N LEU A 12 25.59 -8.40 12.81
CA LEU A 12 24.50 -8.59 11.86
C LEU A 12 23.59 -9.77 12.27
N GLY A 13 24.18 -10.91 12.62
CA GLY A 13 23.44 -12.10 13.06
C GLY A 13 22.66 -11.87 14.36
N LEU A 14 23.28 -11.16 15.32
CA LEU A 14 22.62 -10.79 16.57
C LEU A 14 21.43 -9.85 16.34
N LEU A 15 21.59 -8.85 15.46
CA LEU A 15 20.50 -7.93 15.11
C LEU A 15 19.38 -8.67 14.38
N ALA A 16 19.71 -9.52 13.40
CA ALA A 16 18.72 -10.33 12.70
C ALA A 16 17.91 -11.21 13.65
N TYR A 17 18.58 -11.89 14.60
CA TYR A 17 17.91 -12.70 15.62
C TYR A 17 16.92 -11.89 16.47
N ARG A 18 17.28 -10.67 16.87
CA ARG A 18 16.36 -9.79 17.61
C ARG A 18 15.19 -9.35 16.75
N THR A 19 15.43 -8.96 15.49
CA THR A 19 14.36 -8.56 14.57
C THR A 19 13.33 -9.67 14.39
N TYR A 20 13.75 -10.94 14.21
CA TYR A 20 12.82 -12.07 14.10
C TYR A 20 12.03 -12.36 15.39
N ARG A 21 12.56 -12.04 16.57
CA ARG A 21 11.85 -12.25 17.83
C ARG A 21 10.88 -11.15 18.19
N ASP A 22 11.21 -9.93 17.78
CA ASP A 22 10.50 -8.70 18.19
C ASP A 22 9.63 -8.14 17.05
N GLU A 23 9.43 -8.91 15.96
CA GLU A 23 8.56 -8.50 14.86
C GLU A 23 7.10 -8.36 15.31
N PRO A 24 6.34 -7.37 14.79
CA PRO A 24 4.92 -7.25 15.08
C PRO A 24 4.18 -8.52 14.65
N PRO A 25 3.42 -9.18 15.55
CA PRO A 25 2.70 -10.40 15.20
C PRO A 25 1.57 -10.10 14.21
N ILE A 26 1.38 -11.00 13.24
CA ILE A 26 0.21 -11.00 12.35
C ILE A 26 -0.88 -11.85 13.01
N PRO A 27 -1.99 -11.27 13.49
CA PRO A 27 -3.00 -12.01 14.25
C PRO A 27 -3.77 -13.00 13.36
N SER A 28 -4.20 -14.14 13.91
CA SER A 28 -5.07 -15.09 13.19
C SER A 28 -6.35 -14.42 12.67
N LYS A 29 -6.90 -13.46 13.42
CA LYS A 29 -8.07 -12.67 13.06
C LYS A 29 -8.11 -11.33 13.79
N VAL A 30 -8.69 -10.35 13.11
CA VAL A 30 -9.05 -9.05 13.68
C VAL A 30 -10.56 -9.01 13.87
N VAL A 31 -11.01 -8.61 15.05
CA VAL A 31 -12.43 -8.61 15.44
C VAL A 31 -12.88 -7.25 15.95
N ASP A 32 -14.18 -6.97 15.87
CA ASP A 32 -14.79 -5.84 16.57
C ASP A 32 -15.04 -6.15 18.07
N LEU A 33 -15.54 -5.16 18.82
CA LEU A 33 -15.88 -5.32 20.24
C LEU A 33 -16.99 -6.35 20.52
N SER A 34 -17.80 -6.70 19.52
CA SER A 34 -18.85 -7.73 19.61
C SER A 34 -18.34 -9.12 19.26
N GLY A 35 -17.09 -9.25 18.81
CA GLY A 35 -16.48 -10.49 18.38
C GLY A 35 -16.72 -10.86 16.92
N ASN A 36 -17.31 -9.96 16.12
CA ASN A 36 -17.46 -10.20 14.68
C ASN A 36 -16.10 -10.07 14.00
N VAL A 37 -15.79 -10.98 13.08
CA VAL A 37 -14.53 -10.97 12.33
C VAL A 37 -14.57 -9.87 11.27
N LEU A 38 -13.56 -8.99 11.29
CA LEU A 38 -13.34 -7.96 10.27
C LEU A 38 -12.51 -8.51 9.12
N PHE A 39 -11.39 -9.16 9.43
CA PHE A 39 -10.52 -9.84 8.46
C PHE A 39 -9.64 -10.87 9.17
N THR A 40 -9.06 -11.79 8.41
CA THR A 40 -8.24 -12.90 8.91
C THR A 40 -6.78 -12.76 8.50
N HIS A 41 -5.92 -13.56 9.12
CA HIS A 41 -4.54 -13.75 8.69
C HIS A 41 -4.43 -14.01 7.18
N ASP A 42 -5.21 -14.95 6.66
CA ASP A 42 -5.15 -15.31 5.24
C ASP A 42 -5.56 -14.16 4.32
N ALA A 43 -6.47 -13.29 4.77
CA ALA A 43 -6.82 -12.07 4.04
C ALA A 43 -5.65 -11.06 4.00
N ILE A 44 -4.85 -10.98 5.07
CA ILE A 44 -3.64 -10.14 5.12
C ILE A 44 -2.60 -10.66 4.12
N ILE A 45 -2.34 -11.97 4.15
CA ILE A 45 -1.38 -12.60 3.23
C ILE A 45 -1.83 -12.47 1.77
N ALA A 46 -3.10 -12.74 1.48
CA ALA A 46 -3.65 -12.56 0.14
C ALA A 46 -3.59 -11.10 -0.32
N GLY A 47 -3.83 -10.14 0.57
CA GLY A 47 -3.67 -8.71 0.28
C GLY A 47 -2.21 -8.35 -0.06
N GLN A 48 -1.24 -8.90 0.66
CA GLN A 48 0.18 -8.72 0.37
C GLN A 48 0.57 -9.31 -0.99
N GLU A 49 0.06 -10.49 -1.34
CA GLU A 49 0.31 -11.09 -2.65
C GLU A 49 -0.26 -10.23 -3.78
N VAL A 50 -1.50 -9.74 -3.62
CA VAL A 50 -2.12 -8.81 -4.58
C VAL A 50 -1.28 -7.53 -4.71
N PHE A 51 -0.78 -6.98 -3.61
CA PHE A 51 0.04 -5.78 -3.61
C PHE A 51 1.36 -5.98 -4.40
N LEU A 52 2.06 -7.10 -4.14
CA LEU A 52 3.31 -7.44 -4.81
C LEU A 52 3.09 -7.74 -6.30
N ARG A 53 2.08 -8.55 -6.62
CA ARG A 53 1.77 -8.96 -7.99
C ARG A 53 1.43 -7.77 -8.89
N ASN A 54 0.73 -6.77 -8.37
CA ASN A 54 0.38 -5.57 -9.13
C ASN A 54 1.52 -4.53 -9.15
N GLY A 55 2.70 -4.85 -8.61
CA GLY A 55 3.86 -3.97 -8.64
C GLY A 55 3.62 -2.65 -7.91
N LEU A 56 2.78 -2.63 -6.87
CA LEU A 56 2.40 -1.37 -6.22
C LEU A 56 3.55 -0.65 -5.52
N MET A 57 4.67 -1.34 -5.23
CA MET A 57 5.92 -0.71 -4.79
C MET A 57 6.63 0.10 -5.89
N GLU A 58 6.31 -0.12 -7.17
CA GLU A 58 6.83 0.72 -8.28
C GLU A 58 5.99 1.98 -8.50
N TYR A 59 4.80 2.03 -7.89
CA TYR A 59 3.95 3.21 -7.90
C TYR A 59 4.09 4.00 -6.58
N GLY A 60 3.78 3.39 -5.43
CA GLY A 60 3.87 3.99 -4.10
C GLY A 60 4.82 3.24 -3.18
N SER A 61 4.61 3.36 -1.87
CA SER A 61 5.48 2.76 -0.85
C SER A 61 4.74 2.16 0.35
N ILE A 62 5.41 1.25 1.05
CA ILE A 62 4.99 0.68 2.34
C ILE A 62 6.13 0.87 3.32
N PHE A 63 5.85 1.41 4.51
CA PHE A 63 6.87 1.71 5.52
C PHE A 63 8.05 2.52 4.97
N GLY A 64 7.80 3.44 4.05
CA GLY A 64 8.80 4.28 3.39
C GLY A 64 9.63 3.59 2.31
N HIS A 65 9.38 2.32 2.00
CA HIS A 65 10.09 1.57 0.96
C HIS A 65 9.20 1.45 -0.29
N GLY A 66 9.70 1.89 -1.43
CA GLY A 66 9.00 1.85 -2.71
C GLY A 66 9.30 3.08 -3.57
N ALA A 67 8.41 3.35 -4.51
CA ALA A 67 8.43 4.52 -5.37
C ALA A 67 7.73 5.71 -4.72
N TYR A 68 7.79 6.86 -5.40
CA TYR A 68 7.32 8.15 -4.89
C TYR A 68 6.24 8.79 -5.76
N LEU A 69 5.70 8.04 -6.74
CA LEU A 69 4.64 8.55 -7.61
C LEU A 69 3.29 8.54 -6.86
N GLY A 70 2.98 7.41 -6.23
CA GLY A 70 1.82 7.22 -5.35
C GLY A 70 2.11 7.54 -3.88
N PRO A 71 1.12 7.34 -3.00
CA PRO A 71 1.30 7.56 -1.56
C PRO A 71 2.16 6.47 -0.91
N ASP A 72 2.66 6.77 0.29
CA ASP A 72 3.00 5.72 1.25
C ASP A 72 1.70 5.19 1.85
N TYR A 73 1.32 3.96 1.50
CA TYR A 73 0.02 3.38 1.87
C TYR A 73 -0.11 3.19 3.39
N THR A 74 0.98 2.93 4.11
CA THR A 74 0.96 2.83 5.58
C THR A 74 0.58 4.17 6.20
N ALA A 75 1.23 5.25 5.76
CA ALA A 75 0.99 6.59 6.26
C ALA A 75 -0.38 7.14 5.83
N ASP A 76 -0.78 6.92 4.58
CA ASP A 76 -2.09 7.33 4.05
C ASP A 76 -3.24 6.62 4.80
N TYR A 77 -3.15 5.29 4.97
CA TYR A 77 -4.13 4.54 5.75
C TYR A 77 -4.21 5.05 7.20
N LEU A 78 -3.07 5.18 7.88
CA LEU A 78 -3.03 5.61 9.28
C LEU A 78 -3.60 7.02 9.45
N HIS A 79 -3.26 7.94 8.55
CA HIS A 79 -3.75 9.31 8.61
C HIS A 79 -5.27 9.36 8.44
N ARG A 80 -5.82 8.70 7.41
CA ARG A 80 -7.27 8.69 7.17
C ARG A 80 -8.03 7.95 8.27
N ALA A 81 -7.50 6.84 8.76
CA ALA A 81 -8.08 6.11 9.88
C ALA A 81 -8.13 7.00 11.13
N ALA A 82 -7.06 7.73 11.43
CA ALA A 82 -7.01 8.65 12.56
C ALA A 82 -8.02 9.79 12.43
N LEU A 83 -8.20 10.37 11.24
CA LEU A 83 -9.21 11.40 11.00
C LEU A 83 -10.63 10.87 11.23
N LEU A 84 -10.95 9.67 10.71
CA LEU A 84 -12.26 9.04 10.89
C LEU A 84 -12.54 8.68 12.35
N VAL A 85 -11.54 8.17 13.07
CA VAL A 85 -11.67 7.87 14.52
C VAL A 85 -11.85 9.16 15.33
N MET A 86 -11.11 10.21 14.98
CA MET A 86 -11.22 11.50 15.66
C MET A 86 -12.59 12.16 15.42
N ASP A 87 -13.13 12.04 14.21
CA ASP A 87 -14.49 12.47 13.91
C ASP A 87 -15.52 11.74 14.78
N ALA A 88 -15.42 10.42 14.88
CA ALA A 88 -16.26 9.61 15.75
C ALA A 88 -16.15 9.96 17.25
N TYR A 89 -15.05 10.58 17.68
CA TYR A 89 -14.83 11.04 19.06
C TYR A 89 -15.21 12.50 19.32
N GLY A 90 -15.71 13.21 18.32
CA GLY A 90 -16.20 14.59 18.46
C GLY A 90 -15.52 15.62 17.58
N GLY A 91 -14.79 15.20 16.54
CA GLY A 91 -14.27 16.07 15.49
C GLY A 91 -12.86 16.61 15.73
N GLU A 92 -12.26 17.14 14.66
CA GLU A 92 -10.87 17.61 14.62
C GLU A 92 -10.60 18.83 15.53
N SER A 93 -11.60 19.67 15.77
CA SER A 93 -11.46 20.86 16.63
C SER A 93 -11.47 20.53 18.13
N SER A 94 -11.74 19.28 18.51
CA SER A 94 -11.82 18.84 19.90
C SER A 94 -10.48 18.28 20.39
N ASP A 95 -9.84 19.00 21.31
CA ASP A 95 -8.61 18.52 21.97
C ASP A 95 -8.82 17.18 22.67
N ARG A 96 -10.02 16.96 23.22
CA ARG A 96 -10.41 15.68 23.83
C ARG A 96 -10.46 14.57 22.79
N ALA A 97 -11.09 14.80 21.64
CA ALA A 97 -11.20 13.81 20.56
C ALA A 97 -9.80 13.45 20.02
N ARG A 98 -8.94 14.44 19.86
CA ARG A 98 -7.54 14.24 19.47
C ARG A 98 -6.77 13.39 20.48
N ALA A 99 -6.84 13.72 21.77
CA ALA A 99 -6.18 12.94 22.82
C ALA A 99 -6.71 11.50 22.90
N GLN A 100 -8.03 11.32 22.76
CA GLN A 100 -8.68 10.02 22.78
C GLN A 100 -8.28 9.17 21.56
N THR A 101 -8.19 9.76 20.37
CA THR A 101 -7.72 9.10 19.15
C THR A 101 -6.29 8.58 19.33
N ILE A 102 -5.39 9.42 19.86
CA ILE A 102 -4.00 9.04 20.13
C ILE A 102 -3.95 7.87 21.11
N ALA A 103 -4.72 7.92 22.19
CA ALA A 103 -4.79 6.84 23.16
C ALA A 103 -5.36 5.55 22.55
N ASP A 104 -6.37 5.65 21.70
CA ASP A 104 -7.00 4.51 21.05
C ASP A 104 -6.03 3.74 20.14
N PHE A 105 -5.28 4.45 19.29
CA PHE A 105 -4.27 3.84 18.41
C PHE A 105 -3.03 3.33 19.15
N LYS A 106 -2.63 3.95 20.27
CA LYS A 106 -1.46 3.51 21.06
C LYS A 106 -1.77 2.33 21.98
N THR A 107 -3.03 2.04 22.25
CA THR A 107 -3.41 0.92 23.11
C THR A 107 -3.30 -0.39 22.34
N ASN A 108 -2.35 -1.24 22.73
CA ASN A 108 -2.22 -2.58 22.16
C ASN A 108 -3.36 -3.49 22.66
N ARG A 109 -4.19 -3.96 21.73
CA ARG A 109 -5.34 -4.87 21.99
C ARG A 109 -5.16 -6.25 21.36
N TYR A 110 -3.92 -6.60 21.04
CA TYR A 110 -3.56 -7.95 20.64
C TYR A 110 -3.49 -8.85 21.87
N ASP A 111 -4.20 -9.97 21.83
CA ASP A 111 -4.17 -11.02 22.84
C ASP A 111 -3.38 -12.22 22.29
N ALA A 112 -2.20 -12.45 22.85
CA ALA A 112 -1.31 -13.55 22.46
C ALA A 112 -1.87 -14.95 22.79
N SER A 113 -2.80 -15.07 23.76
CA SER A 113 -3.37 -16.36 24.15
C SER A 113 -4.44 -16.84 23.17
N SER A 114 -5.21 -15.91 22.60
CA SER A 114 -6.25 -16.21 21.61
C SER A 114 -5.83 -15.91 20.17
N ASP A 115 -4.67 -15.27 19.99
CA ASP A 115 -4.12 -14.80 18.71
C ASP A 115 -5.11 -13.89 17.95
N LYS A 116 -5.66 -12.92 18.67
CA LYS A 116 -6.68 -11.99 18.16
C LYS A 116 -6.29 -10.56 18.44
N LEU A 117 -6.56 -9.69 17.47
CA LEU A 117 -6.53 -8.24 17.66
C LEU A 117 -7.96 -7.71 17.70
N THR A 118 -8.31 -6.98 18.75
CA THR A 118 -9.64 -6.36 18.88
C THR A 118 -9.59 -4.89 18.51
N PHE A 119 -10.38 -4.46 17.53
CA PHE A 119 -10.53 -3.06 17.17
C PHE A 119 -11.54 -2.36 18.09
N SER A 120 -11.30 -1.07 18.36
CA SER A 120 -12.31 -0.22 19.00
C SER A 120 -13.52 -0.03 18.06
N ALA A 121 -14.65 0.43 18.61
CA ALA A 121 -15.82 0.75 17.78
C ALA A 121 -15.49 1.82 16.71
N ALA A 122 -14.70 2.83 17.08
CA ALA A 122 -14.27 3.89 16.17
C ALA A 122 -13.31 3.36 15.09
N GLN A 123 -12.33 2.52 15.47
CA GLN A 123 -11.43 1.87 14.51
C GLN A 123 -12.17 0.94 13.55
N THR A 124 -13.18 0.21 14.05
CA THR A 124 -14.03 -0.66 13.24
C THR A 124 -14.79 0.15 12.19
N HIS A 125 -15.39 1.27 12.61
CA HIS A 125 -16.07 2.19 11.69
C HIS A 125 -15.11 2.76 10.64
N ALA A 126 -13.93 3.23 11.08
CA ALA A 126 -12.91 3.76 10.18
C ALA A 126 -12.43 2.71 9.15
N PHE A 127 -12.22 1.46 9.59
CA PHE A 127 -11.85 0.35 8.70
C PHE A 127 -12.90 0.14 7.60
N GLN A 128 -14.19 0.10 7.95
CA GLN A 128 -15.28 -0.08 6.98
C GLN A 128 -15.31 1.04 5.92
N GLN A 129 -15.10 2.29 6.34
CA GLN A 129 -15.02 3.42 5.41
C GLN A 129 -13.78 3.33 4.50
N LEU A 130 -12.64 2.91 5.05
CA LEU A 130 -11.39 2.80 4.30
C LEU A 130 -11.38 1.66 3.29
N VAL A 131 -12.09 0.56 3.57
CA VAL A 131 -12.32 -0.49 2.57
C VAL A 131 -12.99 0.10 1.33
N GLY A 132 -14.03 0.93 1.50
CA GLY A 132 -14.69 1.62 0.39
C GLY A 132 -13.75 2.59 -0.34
N TYR A 133 -12.98 3.39 0.42
CA TYR A 133 -12.00 4.31 -0.16
C TYR A 133 -10.97 3.60 -1.04
N TYR A 134 -10.33 2.53 -0.55
CA TYR A 134 -9.31 1.85 -1.35
C TYR A 134 -9.89 1.05 -2.52
N GLN A 135 -11.14 0.57 -2.42
CA GLN A 135 -11.84 0.00 -3.58
C GLN A 135 -12.01 1.04 -4.70
N GLU A 136 -12.33 2.28 -4.36
CA GLU A 136 -12.42 3.37 -5.33
C GLU A 136 -11.04 3.80 -5.84
N PHE A 137 -10.05 3.94 -4.95
CA PHE A 137 -8.67 4.31 -5.30
C PHE A 137 -8.03 3.33 -6.28
N PHE A 138 -8.27 2.03 -6.15
CA PHE A 138 -7.75 1.02 -7.06
C PHE A 138 -8.71 0.68 -8.22
N SER A 139 -9.78 1.46 -8.40
CA SER A 139 -10.73 1.27 -9.50
C SER A 139 -10.24 1.89 -10.81
N ARG A 140 -10.92 1.57 -11.92
CA ARG A 140 -10.62 2.17 -13.23
C ARG A 140 -10.90 3.67 -13.28
N SER A 141 -11.87 4.17 -12.50
CA SER A 141 -12.19 5.60 -12.49
C SER A 141 -11.03 6.41 -11.93
N PHE A 142 -10.25 5.88 -10.96
CA PHE A 142 -9.03 6.52 -10.50
C PHE A 142 -8.04 6.79 -11.63
N LEU A 143 -7.80 5.79 -12.48
CA LEU A 143 -6.82 5.90 -13.58
C LEU A 143 -7.25 6.87 -14.70
N LEU A 144 -8.56 7.01 -14.94
CA LEU A 144 -9.08 7.66 -16.14
C LEU A 144 -9.84 8.96 -15.87
N GLU A 145 -10.47 9.10 -14.71
CA GLU A 145 -11.45 10.15 -14.43
C GLU A 145 -11.04 11.03 -13.24
N SER A 146 -10.73 10.42 -12.08
CA SER A 146 -10.56 11.17 -10.83
C SER A 146 -9.11 11.49 -10.46
N GLY A 147 -8.18 10.57 -10.68
CA GLY A 147 -6.76 10.72 -10.31
C GLY A 147 -6.51 10.87 -8.81
N ASP A 148 -5.27 11.19 -8.41
CA ASP A 148 -4.97 11.46 -7.00
C ASP A 148 -5.72 12.72 -6.50
N PRO A 149 -6.61 12.61 -5.49
CA PRO A 149 -7.37 13.75 -4.96
C PRO A 149 -6.48 14.82 -4.28
N ILE A 150 -5.25 14.46 -3.88
CA ILE A 150 -4.27 15.38 -3.31
C ILE A 150 -3.55 16.16 -4.44
N GLY A 151 -3.74 15.79 -5.71
CA GLY A 151 -3.14 16.46 -6.85
C GLY A 151 -1.64 16.19 -7.00
N ARG A 152 -1.13 15.13 -6.38
CA ARG A 152 0.28 14.74 -6.51
C ARG A 152 0.44 14.13 -7.89
N HIS A 153 1.21 14.78 -8.76
CA HIS A 153 1.49 14.30 -10.11
C HIS A 153 0.24 14.14 -11.02
N SER A 154 -0.94 14.56 -10.58
CA SER A 154 -2.20 14.51 -11.31
C SER A 154 -2.76 15.91 -11.61
N VAL A 155 -3.55 16.03 -12.67
CA VAL A 155 -4.24 17.28 -13.01
C VAL A 155 -5.65 17.21 -12.48
N ARG A 156 -6.08 18.23 -11.72
CA ARG A 156 -7.42 18.26 -11.12
C ARG A 156 -8.52 18.07 -12.18
N GLY A 157 -9.38 17.08 -11.99
CA GLY A 157 -10.46 16.73 -12.92
C GLY A 157 -10.06 15.80 -14.06
N PHE A 158 -8.86 15.22 -14.00
CA PHE A 158 -8.39 14.20 -14.92
C PHE A 158 -7.78 13.02 -14.14
N GLY A 159 -7.89 11.81 -14.67
CA GLY A 159 -7.16 10.65 -14.17
C GLY A 159 -5.65 10.72 -14.41
N GLU A 160 -4.93 9.74 -13.87
CA GLU A 160 -3.47 9.58 -14.04
C GLU A 160 -3.06 9.44 -15.52
N LEU A 161 -3.91 8.85 -16.36
CA LEU A 161 -3.69 8.75 -17.81
C LEU A 161 -4.37 9.90 -18.56
N LEU A 162 -3.59 10.94 -18.87
CA LEU A 162 -4.10 12.12 -19.57
C LEU A 162 -4.51 11.79 -21.02
N PRO A 163 -5.75 12.08 -21.44
CA PRO A 163 -6.22 11.82 -22.81
C PRO A 163 -5.36 12.48 -23.90
N ILE A 164 -4.74 13.63 -23.58
CA ILE A 164 -3.84 14.34 -24.51
C ILE A 164 -2.58 13.55 -24.85
N SER A 165 -2.18 12.59 -24.03
CA SER A 165 -1.03 11.71 -24.29
C SER A 165 -1.33 10.65 -25.35
N ILE A 166 -2.61 10.30 -25.56
CA ILE A 166 -3.03 9.19 -26.42
C ILE A 166 -2.56 9.37 -27.89
N PRO A 167 -2.75 10.55 -28.53
CA PRO A 167 -2.27 10.75 -29.90
C PRO A 167 -0.75 10.60 -30.03
N PHE A 168 0.02 11.05 -29.03
CA PHE A 168 1.48 10.92 -29.02
C PHE A 168 1.92 9.47 -28.85
N ALA A 169 1.25 8.71 -27.98
CA ALA A 169 1.49 7.28 -27.82
C ALA A 169 1.22 6.50 -29.11
N ILE A 170 0.10 6.80 -29.79
CA ILE A 170 -0.25 6.20 -31.09
C ILE A 170 0.81 6.57 -32.14
N LEU A 171 1.19 7.84 -32.24
CA LEU A 171 2.21 8.29 -33.17
C LEU A 171 3.55 7.58 -32.92
N GLY A 172 3.97 7.47 -31.65
CA GLY A 172 5.18 6.76 -31.26
C GLY A 172 5.15 5.28 -31.68
N ALA A 173 4.04 4.59 -31.42
CA ALA A 173 3.85 3.20 -31.83
C ALA A 173 3.89 3.04 -33.36
N VAL A 174 3.24 3.93 -34.12
CA VAL A 174 3.28 3.93 -35.59
C VAL A 174 4.71 4.15 -36.09
N VAL A 175 5.44 5.10 -35.53
CA VAL A 175 6.84 5.37 -35.90
C VAL A 175 7.72 4.16 -35.63
N ILE A 176 7.57 3.50 -34.48
CA ILE A 176 8.31 2.29 -34.12
C ILE A 176 8.00 1.14 -35.10
N LEU A 177 6.74 0.96 -35.50
CA LEU A 177 6.33 -0.09 -36.43
C LEU A 177 6.83 0.17 -37.87
N VAL A 178 6.85 1.42 -38.31
CA VAL A 178 7.33 1.81 -39.64
C VAL A 178 8.85 1.76 -39.72
N ARG A 179 9.55 2.08 -38.63
CA ARG A 179 11.01 2.04 -38.57
C ARG A 179 11.51 0.60 -38.45
N ARG A 180 12.17 0.10 -39.50
CA ARG A 180 12.74 -1.25 -39.56
C ARG A 180 14.13 -1.39 -38.92
N ASP A 181 14.57 -0.42 -38.14
CA ASP A 181 15.89 -0.41 -37.52
C ASP A 181 15.97 -1.31 -36.26
N ARG A 182 17.19 -1.57 -35.79
CA ARG A 182 17.42 -2.47 -34.65
C ARG A 182 16.91 -1.90 -33.32
N ALA A 183 16.94 -0.59 -33.12
CA ALA A 183 16.49 0.02 -31.87
C ALA A 183 14.95 -0.03 -31.75
N SER A 184 14.24 0.24 -32.84
CA SER A 184 12.76 0.09 -32.88
C SER A 184 12.31 -1.36 -32.63
N LYS A 185 13.02 -2.35 -33.18
CA LYS A 185 12.78 -3.77 -32.89
C LYS A 185 13.05 -4.12 -31.43
N LEU A 186 14.11 -3.58 -30.84
CA LEU A 186 14.41 -3.78 -29.41
C LEU A 186 13.30 -3.18 -28.53
N ALA A 187 12.80 -1.99 -28.86
CA ALA A 187 11.70 -1.35 -28.14
C ALA A 187 10.39 -2.17 -28.23
N LEU A 188 10.06 -2.72 -29.40
CA LEU A 188 8.91 -3.62 -29.57
C LEU A 188 9.06 -4.91 -28.76
N TRP A 189 10.25 -5.51 -28.78
CA TRP A 189 10.54 -6.69 -27.96
C TRP A 189 10.43 -6.39 -26.48
N TRP A 190 10.94 -5.25 -26.03
CA TRP A 190 10.82 -4.81 -24.65
C TRP A 190 9.34 -4.60 -24.26
N LEU A 191 8.54 -3.91 -25.07
CA LEU A 191 7.11 -3.72 -24.83
C LEU A 191 6.32 -5.05 -24.80
N ALA A 192 6.67 -6.00 -25.68
CA ALA A 192 6.02 -7.31 -25.73
C ALA A 192 6.38 -8.18 -24.52
N CYS A 193 7.62 -8.10 -24.02
CA CYS A 193 8.10 -8.90 -22.89
C CYS A 193 7.86 -8.24 -21.53
N TYR A 194 7.74 -6.91 -21.47
CA TYR A 194 7.50 -6.17 -20.22
C TYR A 194 6.31 -6.71 -19.40
N PRO A 195 5.13 -6.99 -19.98
CA PRO A 195 4.00 -7.52 -19.21
C PRO A 195 4.13 -9.01 -18.86
N VAL A 196 5.14 -9.73 -19.39
CA VAL A 196 5.33 -11.17 -19.15
C VAL A 196 5.94 -11.43 -17.76
N ALA A 197 6.89 -10.61 -17.32
CA ALA A 197 7.49 -10.80 -16.00
C ALA A 197 6.48 -10.63 -14.84
N PRO A 198 5.59 -9.61 -14.83
CA PRO A 198 4.51 -9.51 -13.85
C PRO A 198 3.46 -10.63 -13.95
N SER A 199 3.15 -11.11 -15.16
CA SER A 199 2.10 -12.12 -15.36
C SER A 199 2.52 -13.54 -14.99
N LEU A 200 3.81 -13.83 -14.88
CA LEU A 200 4.33 -15.13 -14.42
C LEU A 200 4.37 -15.26 -12.89
N MET A 201 4.05 -14.20 -12.15
CA MET A 201 3.93 -14.25 -10.68
C MET A 201 2.55 -14.73 -10.21
N THR A 202 1.71 -15.25 -11.11
CA THR A 202 0.41 -15.86 -10.80
C THR A 202 0.50 -17.39 -10.82
N GLU A 203 1.15 -17.99 -9.82
CA GLU A 203 0.91 -19.38 -9.41
C GLU A 203 1.05 -19.53 -7.90
#